data_AF-A0AAE3ISH4-F1
#
_entry.id   AF-A0AAE3ISH4-F1
#
_cell.length_a   1.000
_cell.length_b   1.000
_cell.length_c   1.000
_cell.angle_alpha   90.00
_cell.angle_beta   90.00
_cell.angle_gamma   90.00
#
_symmetry.space_group_name_H-M   'P 1'
#
loop_
_entity.id
_entity.type
_entity.pdbx_description
1 polymer ?
#
loop_
_entity_poly.entity_id
_entity_poly.type
_entity_poly.pdbx_seq_one_letter_code
_entity_poly.pdbx_strand_id
1 'polypeptide(L)'
;MSSLGADIHSRNFYTKLKGRVEKDVLEVGIDTTCIYRPSLITGERQEKRWAEDFSKALFKIIDPLLLGRLQKYRSIRATDIALAMLKSSLLHNTGQYIYTSDQIKELAKG
;
A
#
# COMPACT_ATOMS: atom_id res chain seq x y z
N MET A 1 -4.32 -5.28 5.68
CA MET A 1 -4.32 -4.18 4.68
C MET A 1 -4.60 -2.85 5.36
N SER A 2 -3.83 -1.81 5.03
CA SER A 2 -3.98 -0.46 5.58
C SER A 2 -3.85 0.59 4.48
N SER A 3 -3.28 1.77 4.77
CA SER A 3 -3.07 2.86 3.82
C SER A 3 -1.79 3.63 4.09
N LEU A 4 -1.23 4.24 3.06
CA LEU A 4 -0.16 5.21 3.20
C LEU A 4 -0.58 6.35 4.16
N GLY A 5 0.29 6.70 5.09
CA GLY A 5 0.02 7.75 6.07
C GLY A 5 -0.87 7.33 7.25
N ALA A 6 -1.13 6.03 7.43
CA ALA A 6 -1.74 5.51 8.65
C ALA A 6 -0.91 5.93 9.87
N ASP A 7 -1.56 6.67 10.79
CA ASP A 7 -0.91 7.32 11.92
C ASP A 7 -1.98 7.64 13.00
N ILE A 8 -1.79 7.11 14.21
CA ILE A 8 -2.70 7.30 15.34
C ILE A 8 -2.84 8.76 15.79
N HIS A 9 -1.85 9.60 15.45
CA HIS A 9 -1.83 11.04 15.75
C HIS A 9 -2.37 11.91 14.60
N SER A 10 -2.80 11.31 13.48
CA SER A 10 -3.31 12.06 12.33
C SER A 10 -4.57 12.86 12.66
N ARG A 11 -4.68 14.08 12.10
CA ARG A 11 -5.90 14.89 12.16
C ARG A 11 -7.00 14.37 11.23
N ASN A 12 -6.63 13.65 10.17
CA ASN A 12 -7.59 13.03 9.25
C ASN A 12 -8.11 11.73 9.88
N PHE A 13 -9.44 11.64 10.02
CA PHE A 13 -10.13 10.50 10.63
C PHE A 13 -9.75 9.16 9.97
N TYR A 14 -9.66 9.12 8.63
CA TYR A 14 -9.37 7.88 7.91
C TYR A 14 -8.00 7.31 8.27
N THR A 15 -6.94 8.12 8.18
CA THR A 15 -5.57 7.70 8.49
C THR A 15 -5.37 7.46 9.98
N LYS A 16 -6.10 8.18 10.84
CA LYS A 16 -6.15 7.92 12.29
C LYS A 16 -6.74 6.57 12.62
N LEU A 17 -7.89 6.25 12.03
CA LEU A 17 -8.54 4.95 12.20
C LEU A 17 -7.63 3.82 11.71
N LYS A 18 -7.03 3.97 10.53
CA LYS A 18 -6.09 2.99 9.99
C LYS A 18 -4.88 2.78 10.92
N GLY A 19 -4.29 3.86 11.45
CA GLY A 19 -3.18 3.75 12.40
C GLY A 19 -3.56 3.06 13.71
N ARG A 20 -4.77 3.30 14.23
CA ARG A 20 -5.27 2.60 15.42
C ARG A 20 -5.45 1.11 15.15
N VAL A 21 -6.14 0.74 14.07
CA VAL A 21 -6.35 -0.67 13.71
C VAL A 21 -5.03 -1.40 13.49
N GLU A 22 -4.06 -0.76 12.85
CA GLU A 22 -2.72 -1.34 12.70
C GLU A 22 -2.08 -1.64 14.05
N LYS A 23 -2.12 -0.68 14.99
CA LYS A 23 -1.59 -0.88 16.33
C LYS A 23 -2.27 -2.07 17.02
N ASP A 24 -3.59 -2.08 17.02
CA ASP A 24 -4.37 -3.14 17.69
C ASP A 24 -4.08 -4.53 17.09
N VAL A 25 -3.89 -4.62 15.77
CA VAL A 25 -3.51 -5.87 15.08
C VAL A 25 -2.11 -6.34 15.47
N LEU A 26 -1.14 -5.42 15.58
CA LEU A 26 0.23 -5.77 15.99
C LEU A 26 0.29 -6.26 17.44
N GLU A 27 -0.61 -5.79 18.30
CA GLU A 27 -0.70 -6.21 19.71
C GLU A 27 -1.29 -7.62 19.89
N VAL A 28 -1.95 -8.19 18.89
CA VAL A 28 -2.47 -9.58 18.94
C VAL A 28 -1.35 -10.60 19.10
N GLY A 29 -0.13 -10.29 18.66
CA GLY A 29 1.04 -11.16 18.86
C GLY A 29 1.07 -12.38 17.95
N ILE A 30 0.53 -12.27 16.72
CA ILE A 30 0.68 -13.32 15.70
C ILE A 30 2.15 -13.40 15.28
N ASP A 31 2.70 -14.62 15.22
CA ASP A 31 4.11 -14.91 14.91
C ASP A 31 4.66 -14.15 13.70
N THR A 32 3.85 -14.04 12.65
CA THR A 32 4.17 -13.25 11.45
C THR A 32 2.99 -12.35 11.10
N THR A 33 3.21 -11.04 11.15
CA THR A 33 2.18 -10.05 10.80
C THR A 33 2.71 -9.09 9.73
N CYS A 34 2.09 -9.09 8.56
CA CYS A 34 2.42 -8.18 7.45
C CYS A 34 1.32 -7.13 7.24
N ILE A 35 1.68 -5.86 7.37
CA ILE A 35 0.82 -4.70 7.14
C ILE A 35 1.24 -3.99 5.86
N TYR A 36 0.32 -3.89 4.91
CA TYR A 36 0.56 -3.24 3.62
C TYR A 36 -0.08 -1.84 3.65
N ARG A 37 0.73 -0.81 3.39
CA ARG A 37 0.34 0.61 3.32
C ARG A 37 0.47 1.12 1.87
N PRO A 38 -0.42 0.70 0.96
CA PRO A 38 -0.41 1.19 -0.41
C PRO A 38 -0.76 2.69 -0.44
N SER A 39 -0.25 3.37 -1.46
CA SER A 39 -0.62 4.74 -1.79
C SER A 39 -1.97 4.74 -2.53
N LEU A 40 -2.01 5.25 -3.76
CA LEU A 40 -3.17 5.22 -4.63
C LEU A 40 -3.20 3.91 -5.41
N ILE A 41 -4.29 3.15 -5.24
CA ILE A 41 -4.49 1.87 -5.92
C ILE A 41 -5.08 2.11 -7.30
N THR A 42 -4.37 1.65 -8.34
CA THR A 42 -4.81 1.66 -9.73
C THR A 42 -5.19 0.26 -10.20
N GLY A 43 -6.09 0.15 -11.17
CA GLY A 43 -6.55 -1.14 -11.70
C GLY A 43 -7.88 -1.00 -12.43
N GLU A 44 -8.21 -2.01 -13.25
CA GLU A 44 -9.48 -2.06 -13.96
C GLU A 44 -10.62 -2.23 -12.95
N ARG A 45 -11.42 -1.19 -12.79
CA ARG A 45 -12.67 -1.23 -12.02
C ARG A 45 -13.82 -1.30 -13.02
N GLN A 46 -14.80 -2.17 -12.75
CA GLN A 46 -16.00 -2.26 -13.60
C GLN A 46 -16.86 -0.99 -13.55
N GLU A 47 -16.75 -0.16 -12.50
CA GLU A 47 -17.41 1.14 -12.44
C GLU A 47 -16.65 2.20 -13.25
N LYS A 48 -17.16 2.47 -14.46
CA LYS A 48 -16.79 3.62 -15.29
C LYS A 48 -17.14 4.93 -14.59
N ARG A 49 -16.24 5.47 -13.78
CA ARG A 49 -16.15 6.92 -13.63
C ARG A 49 -15.19 7.42 -14.71
N TRP A 50 -15.65 8.37 -15.51
CA TRP A 50 -15.01 8.96 -16.71
C TRP A 50 -13.61 9.57 -16.51
N ALA A 51 -12.97 9.28 -15.38
CA ALA A 51 -11.63 9.68 -15.01
C ALA A 51 -10.56 8.63 -15.36
N GLU A 52 -10.90 7.49 -15.97
CA GLU A 52 -9.92 6.42 -16.26
C GLU A 52 -8.76 6.89 -17.12
N ASP A 53 -9.02 7.58 -18.23
CA ASP A 53 -7.95 8.03 -19.13
C ASP A 53 -7.17 9.21 -18.55
N PHE A 54 -7.87 10.13 -17.87
CA PHE A 54 -7.22 11.29 -17.24
C PHE A 54 -6.35 10.89 -16.06
N SER A 55 -6.83 9.98 -15.20
CA SER A 55 -6.05 9.47 -14.06
C SER A 55 -4.85 8.64 -14.53
N LYS A 56 -5.02 7.75 -15.52
CA LYS A 56 -3.90 7.00 -16.12
C LYS A 56 -2.85 7.94 -16.72
N ALA A 57 -3.25 8.96 -17.47
CA ALA A 57 -2.34 9.95 -18.04
C ALA A 57 -1.63 10.78 -16.96
N LEU A 58 -2.36 11.23 -15.94
CA LEU A 58 -1.82 12.02 -14.85
C LEU A 58 -0.79 11.22 -14.03
N PHE A 59 -1.10 9.97 -13.66
CA PHE A 59 -0.16 9.12 -12.93
C PHE A 59 1.04 8.70 -13.77
N LYS A 60 0.91 8.56 -15.10
CA LYS A 60 2.06 8.33 -15.99
C LYS A 60 3.07 9.48 -15.96
N ILE A 61 2.64 10.70 -15.66
CA ILE A 61 3.49 11.89 -15.55
C ILE A 61 4.00 12.06 -14.11
N ILE A 62 3.14 11.88 -13.11
CA ILE A 62 3.49 12.11 -11.70
C ILE A 62 4.40 11.00 -11.16
N ASP A 63 4.12 9.73 -11.46
CA ASP A 63 4.89 8.61 -10.92
C ASP A 63 6.40 8.68 -11.21
N PRO A 64 6.88 8.98 -12.45
CA PRO A 64 8.32 9.10 -12.71
C PRO A 64 8.96 10.28 -11.98
N LEU A 65 8.21 11.35 -11.67
CA LEU A 65 8.70 12.51 -10.95
C LEU A 65 8.94 12.22 -9.44
N LEU A 66 8.24 11.24 -8.89
CA LEU A 66 8.34 10.84 -7.48
C LEU A 66 9.59 9.97 -7.23
N LEU A 67 10.77 10.58 -7.17
CA LEU A 67 12.05 9.91 -6.97
C LEU A 67 12.49 9.87 -5.49
N GLY A 68 13.43 8.97 -5.18
CA GLY A 68 14.00 8.85 -3.83
C GLY A 68 12.97 8.53 -2.76
N ARG A 69 12.87 9.37 -1.71
CA ARG A 69 11.94 9.20 -0.57
C ARG A 69 10.47 9.39 -0.96
N LEU A 70 10.19 9.95 -2.14
CA LEU A 70 8.83 10.19 -2.63
C LEU A 70 8.23 8.95 -3.32
N GLN A 71 9.02 7.91 -3.58
CA GLN A 71 8.56 6.71 -4.27
C GLN A 71 7.38 6.02 -3.58
N LYS A 72 7.30 6.10 -2.24
CA LYS A 72 6.18 5.57 -1.45
C LYS A 72 4.80 6.18 -1.80
N TYR A 73 4.77 7.33 -2.49
CA TYR A 73 3.54 7.99 -2.94
C TYR A 73 3.13 7.58 -4.36
N ARG A 74 4.01 6.91 -5.13
CA ARG A 74 3.71 6.45 -6.49
C ARG A 74 2.51 5.53 -6.50
N SER A 75 1.71 5.59 -7.56
CA SER A 75 0.58 4.68 -7.72
C SER A 75 1.03 3.21 -7.76
N ILE A 76 0.17 2.32 -7.27
CA ILE A 76 0.41 0.87 -7.26
C ILE A 76 -0.80 0.12 -7.77
N ARG A 77 -0.59 -0.92 -8.59
CA ARG A 77 -1.69 -1.71 -9.12
C ARG A 77 -2.25 -2.66 -8.06
N ALA A 78 -3.55 -2.89 -8.09
CA ALA A 78 -4.18 -3.89 -7.21
C ALA A 78 -3.55 -5.29 -7.37
N THR A 79 -3.17 -5.64 -8.59
CA THR A 79 -2.48 -6.90 -8.91
C THR A 79 -1.09 -6.99 -8.28
N ASP A 80 -0.34 -5.88 -8.25
CA ASP A 80 0.99 -5.84 -7.62
C ASP A 80 0.87 -6.07 -6.11
N ILE A 81 -0.15 -5.48 -5.47
CA ILE A 81 -0.42 -5.69 -4.04
C ILE A 81 -0.75 -7.15 -3.76
N ALA A 82 -1.65 -7.76 -4.55
CA ALA A 82 -2.03 -9.15 -4.37
C ALA A 82 -0.84 -10.10 -4.54
N LEU A 83 0.01 -9.86 -5.54
CA LEU A 83 1.22 -10.65 -5.77
C LEU A 83 2.22 -10.51 -4.63
N ALA A 84 2.42 -9.28 -4.11
CA ALA A 84 3.29 -9.04 -2.97
C ALA A 84 2.80 -9.74 -1.70
N MET A 85 1.47 -9.76 -1.46
CA MET A 85 0.88 -10.50 -0.33
C MET A 85 1.13 -11.99 -0.45
N LEU A 86 0.84 -12.57 -1.62
CA LEU A 86 1.05 -13.98 -1.87
C LEU A 86 2.52 -14.37 -1.67
N LYS A 87 3.45 -13.63 -2.27
CA LYS A 87 4.89 -13.88 -2.09
C LYS A 87 5.32 -13.75 -0.64
N SER A 88 4.90 -12.70 0.05
CA SER A 88 5.24 -12.49 1.46
C SER A 88 4.68 -13.60 2.36
N SER A 89 3.50 -14.17 2.06
CA SER A 89 2.94 -15.27 2.84
C SER A 89 3.69 -16.60 2.67
N LEU A 90 4.48 -16.74 1.60
CA LEU A 90 5.30 -17.93 1.35
C LEU A 90 6.70 -17.80 1.99
N LEU A 91 7.06 -16.62 2.49
CA LEU A 91 8.29 -16.42 3.24
C LEU A 91 8.09 -16.92 4.67
N HIS A 92 8.93 -17.85 5.13
CA HIS A 92 8.87 -18.43 6.47
C HIS A 92 9.54 -17.53 7.53
N ASN A 93 9.36 -16.21 7.40
CA ASN A 93 9.97 -15.23 8.30
C ASN A 93 9.02 -14.96 9.47
N THR A 94 9.55 -14.82 10.68
CA THR A 94 8.81 -14.39 11.87
C THR A 94 9.02 -12.90 12.14
N GLY A 95 7.99 -12.25 12.66
CA GLY A 95 8.03 -10.84 13.05
C GLY A 95 6.94 -9.98 12.43
N GLN A 96 7.05 -8.68 12.67
CA GLN A 96 6.09 -7.67 12.24
C GLN A 96 6.69 -6.82 11.13
N TYR A 97 6.00 -6.77 9.99
CA TYR A 97 6.48 -6.06 8.79
C TYR A 97 5.45 -5.03 8.35
N ILE A 98 5.92 -3.82 8.03
CA ILE A 98 5.09 -2.76 7.45
C ILE A 98 5.69 -2.38 6.10
N TYR A 99 4.94 -2.60 5.02
CA TYR A 99 5.38 -2.35 3.66
C TYR A 99 4.71 -1.10 3.08
N THR A 100 5.50 -0.09 2.70
CA THR A 100 5.03 1.08 1.94
C THR A 100 4.88 0.77 0.46
N SER A 101 4.14 1.61 -0.28
CA SER A 101 3.80 1.36 -1.69
C SER A 101 4.99 0.93 -2.58
N ASP A 102 6.13 1.59 -2.43
CA ASP A 102 7.38 1.25 -3.12
C ASP A 102 7.90 -0.14 -2.74
N GLN A 103 7.91 -0.48 -1.44
CA GLN A 103 8.31 -1.80 -0.96
C GLN A 103 7.36 -2.91 -1.43
N ILE A 104 6.05 -2.64 -1.47
CA ILE A 104 5.06 -3.56 -2.03
C ILE A 104 5.38 -3.83 -3.50
N LYS A 105 5.73 -2.78 -4.25
CA LYS A 105 6.08 -2.90 -5.67
C LYS A 105 7.36 -3.69 -5.88
N GLU A 106 8.35 -3.57 -4.98
CA GLU A 106 9.56 -4.40 -5.01
C GLU A 106 9.26 -5.88 -4.69
N LEU A 107 8.45 -6.15 -3.67
CA LEU A 107 8.01 -7.52 -3.35
C LEU A 107 7.28 -8.19 -4.51
N ALA A 108 6.52 -7.41 -5.30
CA ALA A 108 5.81 -7.92 -6.46
C ALA A 108 6.74 -8.30 -7.63
N LYS A 109 7.92 -7.67 -7.78
CA LYS A 109 8.82 -7.84 -8.94
C LYS A 109 9.65 -9.13 -8.96
N GLY A 110 9.81 -9.82 -7.82
CA GLY A 110 10.55 -11.10 -7.75
C GLY A 110 9.82 -12.29 -8.36
#